data_AF-A0A177MTU7-F1
#
_entry.id   AF-A0A177MTU7-F1
#
_cell.length_a   1.000
_cell.length_b   1.000
_cell.length_c   1.000
_cell.angle_alpha   90.00
_cell.angle_beta   90.00
_cell.angle_gamma   90.00
#
_symmetry.space_group_name_H-M   'P 1'
#
loop_
_entity.id
_entity.type
_entity.pdbx_description
1 polymer ?
#
loop_
_entity_poly.entity_id
_entity_poly.type
_entity_poly.pdbx_seq_one_letter_code
_entity_poly.pdbx_strand_id
1 'polypeptide(L)'
;MPTPSKELVALHKHWCIADSIKQVVLAPLPEISRQTTTKRLPDDLAAFAESHSRFMRLQIWYALLYVVIEGYRALDHKSVEVEKLLSNEEMVNALRLFRNAVFHYQKDPLTEKLLVFLDAKESEIWIWHLNSALKKHLEFLLPIESWFNTVAVPVYRRPWWRFWGSGNE
;
A
#
# COMPACT_ATOMS: atom_id res chain seq x y z
N MET A 1 -0.24 29.14 0.89
CA MET A 1 -1.20 28.10 0.50
C MET A 1 -1.88 27.56 1.75
N PRO A 2 -3.16 27.14 1.70
CA PRO A 2 -3.82 26.53 2.85
C PRO A 2 -3.08 25.25 3.27
N THR A 3 -2.96 25.04 4.58
CA THR A 3 -2.49 23.77 5.14
C THR A 3 -3.43 22.63 4.72
N PRO A 4 -2.90 21.45 4.35
CA PRO A 4 -3.76 20.32 4.06
C PRO A 4 -4.69 19.97 5.22
N SER A 5 -5.93 19.58 4.92
CA SER A 5 -6.83 19.09 5.97
C SER A 5 -6.26 17.82 6.61
N LYS A 6 -6.56 17.59 7.89
CA LYS A 6 -6.14 16.37 8.60
C LYS A 6 -6.65 15.11 7.91
N GLU A 7 -7.82 15.19 7.31
CA GLU A 7 -8.48 14.09 6.59
C GLU A 7 -7.73 13.74 5.30
N LEU A 8 -7.29 14.74 4.53
CA LEU A 8 -6.49 14.53 3.33
C LEU A 8 -5.12 13.91 3.68
N VAL A 9 -4.49 14.36 4.77
CA VAL A 9 -3.26 13.75 5.29
C VAL A 9 -3.51 12.29 5.71
N ALA A 10 -4.66 12.01 6.34
CA ALA A 10 -5.04 10.64 6.69
C ALA A 10 -5.26 9.76 5.45
N LEU A 11 -5.93 10.26 4.41
CA LEU A 11 -6.11 9.53 3.15
C LEU A 11 -4.78 9.22 2.48
N HIS A 12 -3.89 10.21 2.38
CA HIS A 12 -2.54 10.01 1.82
C HIS A 12 -1.72 9.02 2.64
N LYS A 13 -1.80 9.05 3.98
CA LYS A 13 -1.18 8.05 4.84
C LYS A 13 -1.66 6.63 4.49
N HIS A 14 -2.96 6.42 4.31
CA HIS A 14 -3.49 5.10 3.93
C HIS A 14 -3.00 4.66 2.55
N TRP A 15 -2.91 5.59 1.59
CA TRP A 15 -2.30 5.31 0.30
C TRP A 15 -0.81 4.93 0.44
N CYS A 16 -0.01 5.65 1.24
CA CYS A 16 1.38 5.29 1.50
C CYS A 16 1.52 3.89 2.13
N ILE A 17 0.60 3.51 3.04
CA ILE A 17 0.58 2.17 3.63
C ILE A 17 0.31 1.13 2.53
N ALA A 18 -0.67 1.34 1.66
CA ALA A 18 -0.96 0.43 0.54
C ALA A 18 0.24 0.33 -0.42
N ASP A 19 0.85 1.46 -0.80
CA ASP A 19 1.99 1.50 -1.72
C ASP A 19 3.22 0.82 -1.11
N SER A 20 3.44 0.93 0.21
CA SER A 20 4.55 0.23 0.88
C SER A 20 4.49 -1.30 0.70
N ILE A 21 3.29 -1.87 0.68
CA ILE A 21 3.10 -3.30 0.42
C ILE A 21 3.36 -3.62 -1.05
N LYS A 22 2.89 -2.77 -1.98
CA LYS A 22 3.16 -2.90 -3.42
C LYS A 22 4.67 -3.02 -3.70
N GLN A 23 5.50 -2.20 -3.04
CA GLN A 23 6.97 -2.24 -3.21
C GLN A 23 7.58 -3.60 -2.86
N VAL A 24 6.94 -4.37 -1.95
CA VAL A 24 7.44 -5.67 -1.51
C VAL A 24 6.70 -6.86 -2.11
N VAL A 25 5.66 -6.66 -2.93
CA VAL A 25 4.91 -7.77 -3.57
C VAL A 25 5.88 -8.70 -4.30
N LEU A 26 6.75 -8.14 -5.16
CA LEU A 26 7.72 -8.90 -5.95
C LEU A 26 9.07 -9.11 -5.24
N ALA A 27 9.25 -8.58 -4.02
CA ALA A 27 10.50 -8.75 -3.30
C ALA A 27 10.74 -10.23 -2.99
N PRO A 28 11.99 -10.72 -3.16
CA PRO A 28 12.28 -12.10 -2.88
C PRO A 28 12.21 -12.40 -1.40
N LEU A 29 11.94 -13.66 -1.04
CA LEU A 29 12.04 -14.07 0.35
C LEU A 29 13.49 -13.95 0.84
N PRO A 30 13.72 -13.51 2.09
CA PRO A 30 15.05 -13.54 2.69
C PRO A 30 15.66 -14.93 2.64
N GLU A 31 16.97 -15.03 2.46
CA GLU A 31 17.67 -16.33 2.37
C GLU A 31 17.47 -17.18 3.64
N ILE A 32 17.33 -16.55 4.80
CA ILE A 32 17.01 -17.23 6.07
C ILE A 32 15.66 -17.97 6.00
N SER A 33 14.71 -17.48 5.20
CA SER A 33 13.41 -18.12 4.99
C SER A 33 13.49 -19.33 4.05
N ARG A 34 14.63 -19.55 3.36
CA ARG A 34 14.90 -20.74 2.54
C ARG A 34 15.52 -21.88 3.35
N GLN A 35 15.62 -21.71 4.66
CA GLN A 35 16.20 -22.67 5.59
C GLN A 35 15.16 -23.03 6.65
N THR A 36 15.06 -24.32 6.96
CA THR A 36 14.44 -24.78 8.22
C THR A 36 15.49 -24.75 9.32
N THR A 37 15.09 -24.96 10.58
CA THR A 37 15.99 -24.99 11.75
C THR A 37 17.21 -25.92 11.56
N THR A 38 17.12 -26.89 10.65
CA THR A 38 18.16 -27.91 10.45
C THR A 38 18.64 -28.12 9.01
N LYS A 39 17.92 -27.67 7.96
CA LYS A 39 18.27 -27.93 6.54
C LYS A 39 17.74 -26.86 5.57
N ARG A 40 18.47 -26.63 4.46
CA ARG A 40 17.98 -25.85 3.31
C ARG A 40 16.77 -26.55 2.68
N LEU A 41 15.76 -25.76 2.28
CA LEU A 41 14.59 -26.27 1.57
C LEU A 41 14.97 -26.73 0.15
N PRO A 42 14.37 -27.82 -0.36
CA PRO A 42 14.40 -28.15 -1.78
C PRO A 42 13.96 -26.96 -2.65
N ASP A 43 14.56 -26.81 -3.83
CA ASP A 43 14.37 -25.60 -4.66
C ASP A 43 12.92 -25.45 -5.16
N ASP A 44 12.23 -26.56 -5.44
CA ASP A 44 10.80 -26.60 -5.82
C ASP A 44 9.90 -26.11 -4.68
N LEU A 45 10.15 -26.57 -3.46
CA LEU A 45 9.41 -26.13 -2.28
C LEU A 45 9.70 -24.66 -1.95
N ALA A 46 10.95 -24.22 -2.11
CA ALA A 46 11.33 -22.82 -1.95
C ALA A 46 10.62 -21.92 -2.98
N ALA A 47 10.54 -22.35 -4.24
CA ALA A 47 9.81 -21.63 -5.29
C ALA A 47 8.31 -21.54 -4.99
N PHE A 48 7.69 -22.62 -4.51
CA PHE A 48 6.30 -22.63 -4.09
C PHE A 48 6.04 -21.66 -2.92
N ALA A 49 6.86 -21.72 -1.86
CA ALA A 49 6.76 -20.83 -0.71
C ALA A 49 6.93 -19.36 -1.12
N GLU A 50 7.86 -19.08 -2.03
CA GLU A 50 8.07 -17.75 -2.58
C GLU A 50 6.85 -17.25 -3.37
N SER A 51 6.29 -18.07 -4.26
CA SER A 51 5.06 -17.74 -5.00
C SER A 51 3.88 -17.47 -4.05
N HIS A 52 3.68 -18.34 -3.06
CA HIS A 52 2.63 -18.20 -2.06
C HIS A 52 2.79 -16.92 -1.23
N SER A 53 4.02 -16.61 -0.82
CA SER A 53 4.32 -15.38 -0.08
C SER A 53 4.05 -14.12 -0.90
N ARG A 54 4.40 -14.11 -2.20
CA ARG A 54 4.05 -13.02 -3.13
C ARG A 54 2.54 -12.84 -3.21
N PHE A 55 1.81 -13.95 -3.34
CA PHE A 55 0.35 -13.93 -3.41
C PHE A 55 -0.28 -13.36 -2.13
N MET A 56 0.21 -13.72 -0.94
CA MET A 56 -0.25 -13.13 0.32
C MET A 56 -0.01 -11.62 0.40
N ARG A 57 1.15 -11.13 -0.06
CA ARG A 57 1.44 -9.69 -0.10
C ARG A 57 0.55 -8.95 -1.09
N LEU A 58 0.29 -9.56 -2.25
CA LEU A 58 -0.63 -9.02 -3.25
C LEU A 58 -2.06 -8.89 -2.71
N GLN A 59 -2.54 -9.91 -1.98
CA GLN A 59 -3.85 -9.84 -1.30
C GLN A 59 -3.94 -8.65 -0.35
N ILE A 60 -2.92 -8.43 0.48
CA ILE A 60 -2.90 -7.29 1.41
C ILE A 60 -2.90 -5.97 0.64
N TRP A 61 -2.07 -5.85 -0.41
CA TRP A 61 -2.00 -4.63 -1.20
C TRP A 61 -3.36 -4.28 -1.83
N TYR A 62 -4.02 -5.25 -2.47
CA TYR A 62 -5.33 -5.05 -3.10
C TYR A 62 -6.39 -4.65 -2.07
N ALA A 63 -6.43 -5.36 -0.93
CA ALA A 63 -7.37 -5.07 0.15
C ALA A 63 -7.16 -3.66 0.74
N LEU A 64 -5.90 -3.23 0.93
CA LEU A 64 -5.59 -1.88 1.39
C LEU A 64 -5.97 -0.80 0.38
N LEU A 65 -5.82 -1.06 -0.93
CA LEU A 65 -6.21 -0.08 -1.94
C LEU A 65 -7.72 0.19 -1.91
N TYR A 66 -8.54 -0.81 -1.60
CA TYR A 66 -9.98 -0.59 -1.37
C TYR A 66 -10.24 0.38 -0.21
N VAL A 67 -9.48 0.29 0.89
CA VAL A 67 -9.60 1.23 2.01
C VAL A 67 -9.28 2.66 1.56
N VAL A 68 -8.35 2.84 0.62
CA VAL A 68 -8.07 4.15 0.01
C VAL A 68 -9.27 4.65 -0.80
N ILE A 69 -9.98 3.77 -1.52
CA ILE A 69 -11.23 4.12 -2.24
C ILE A 69 -12.30 4.59 -1.25
N GLU A 70 -12.46 3.89 -0.12
CA GLU A 70 -13.43 4.27 0.93
C GLU A 70 -13.14 5.69 1.45
N GLY A 71 -11.88 5.97 1.79
CA GLY A 71 -11.48 7.31 2.22
C GLY A 71 -11.63 8.37 1.13
N TYR A 72 -11.26 8.04 -0.12
CA TYR A 72 -11.41 8.93 -1.27
C TYR A 72 -12.87 9.34 -1.49
N ARG A 73 -13.79 8.37 -1.48
CA ARG A 73 -15.23 8.61 -1.60
C ARG A 73 -15.79 9.41 -0.41
N ALA A 74 -15.32 9.15 0.80
CA ALA A 74 -15.77 9.85 2.01
C ALA A 74 -15.41 11.36 2.02
N LEU A 75 -14.31 11.74 1.38
CA LEU A 75 -13.87 13.14 1.27
C LEU A 75 -14.46 13.89 0.07
N ASP A 76 -15.29 13.22 -0.74
CA ASP A 76 -15.95 13.78 -1.93
C ASP A 76 -15.00 14.50 -2.92
N HIS A 77 -13.76 14.02 -3.02
CA HIS A 77 -12.82 14.53 -4.01
C HIS A 77 -13.22 14.08 -5.42
N LYS A 78 -12.99 14.95 -6.42
CA LYS A 78 -13.35 14.67 -7.82
C LYS A 78 -12.11 14.69 -8.70
N SER A 79 -11.60 13.51 -9.03
CA SER A 79 -10.52 13.32 -10.00
C SER A 79 -11.06 12.60 -11.20
N VAL A 80 -11.00 13.22 -12.38
CA VAL A 80 -11.55 12.65 -13.62
C VAL A 80 -10.96 11.26 -13.91
N GLU A 81 -9.66 11.05 -13.66
CA GLU A 81 -8.99 9.76 -13.91
C GLU A 81 -9.43 8.69 -12.90
N VAL A 82 -9.57 9.06 -11.61
CA VAL A 82 -10.02 8.13 -10.56
C VAL A 82 -11.50 7.78 -10.76
N GLU A 83 -12.35 8.78 -10.97
CA GLU A 83 -13.80 8.60 -11.19
C GLU A 83 -14.07 7.72 -12.42
N LYS A 84 -13.30 7.88 -13.50
CA LYS A 84 -13.40 7.00 -14.68
C LYS A 84 -13.14 5.55 -14.32
N LEU A 85 -12.13 5.25 -13.49
CA LEU A 85 -11.82 3.89 -13.06
C LEU A 85 -12.86 3.34 -12.08
N LEU A 86 -13.33 4.18 -11.15
CA LEU A 86 -14.33 3.81 -10.15
C LEU A 86 -15.74 3.67 -10.72
N SER A 87 -16.00 4.18 -11.93
CA SER A 87 -17.27 3.97 -12.64
C SER A 87 -17.51 2.51 -13.03
N ASN A 88 -16.47 1.66 -13.03
CA ASN A 88 -16.62 0.21 -13.12
C ASN A 88 -17.04 -0.36 -11.75
N GLU A 89 -18.32 -0.24 -11.44
CA GLU A 89 -18.87 -0.66 -10.14
C GLU A 89 -18.76 -2.18 -9.89
N GLU A 90 -18.75 -3.00 -10.94
CA GLU A 90 -18.52 -4.45 -10.80
C GLU A 90 -17.12 -4.74 -10.25
N MET A 91 -16.10 -4.08 -10.79
CA MET A 91 -14.71 -4.21 -10.35
C MET A 91 -14.52 -3.64 -8.93
N VAL A 92 -15.13 -2.49 -8.63
CA VAL A 92 -15.10 -1.90 -7.29
C VAL A 92 -15.78 -2.81 -6.27
N ASN A 93 -16.92 -3.41 -6.62
CA ASN A 93 -17.63 -4.34 -5.75
C ASN A 93 -16.86 -5.66 -5.57
N ALA A 94 -16.23 -6.18 -6.62
CA ALA A 94 -15.35 -7.35 -6.52
C ALA A 94 -14.18 -7.08 -5.56
N LEU A 95 -13.53 -5.91 -5.67
CA LEU A 95 -12.45 -5.52 -4.77
C LEU A 95 -12.93 -5.34 -3.31
N ARG A 96 -14.15 -4.84 -3.10
CA ARG A 96 -14.79 -4.77 -1.77
C ARG A 96 -14.93 -6.16 -1.14
N LEU A 97 -15.44 -7.12 -1.90
CA LEU A 97 -15.60 -8.51 -1.45
C LEU A 97 -14.25 -9.16 -1.18
N PHE A 98 -13.26 -8.89 -2.03
CA PHE A 98 -11.88 -9.31 -1.86
C PHE A 98 -11.28 -8.79 -0.56
N ARG A 99 -11.40 -7.48 -0.29
CA ARG A 99 -10.97 -6.86 0.98
C ARG A 99 -11.61 -7.54 2.19
N ASN A 100 -12.90 -7.87 2.10
CA ASN A 100 -13.59 -8.56 3.17
C ASN A 100 -13.06 -9.99 3.37
N ALA A 101 -12.76 -10.72 2.31
CA ALA A 101 -12.18 -12.05 2.39
C ALA A 101 -10.77 -12.04 3.00
N VAL A 102 -9.96 -11.00 2.73
CA VAL A 102 -8.60 -10.87 3.24
C VAL A 102 -8.56 -10.46 4.72
N PHE A 103 -9.37 -9.48 5.13
CA PHE A 103 -9.30 -8.93 6.49
C PHE A 103 -10.26 -9.57 7.50
N HIS A 104 -11.19 -10.41 7.05
CA HIS A 104 -12.06 -11.18 7.93
C HIS A 104 -11.75 -12.68 7.81
N TYR A 105 -11.65 -13.36 8.95
CA TYR A 105 -11.39 -14.81 8.99
C TYR A 105 -12.36 -15.57 8.08
N GLN A 106 -11.80 -16.40 7.19
CA GLN A 106 -12.54 -17.32 6.35
C GLN A 106 -12.22 -18.76 6.79
N LYS A 107 -13.26 -19.60 6.89
CA LYS A 107 -13.06 -21.04 7.15
C LYS A 107 -12.42 -21.75 5.96
N ASP A 108 -12.76 -21.30 4.75
CA ASP A 108 -12.17 -21.75 3.50
C ASP A 108 -11.08 -20.77 3.07
N PRO A 109 -9.83 -21.21 2.88
CA PRO A 109 -8.74 -20.34 2.45
C PRO A 109 -8.88 -19.82 1.00
N LEU A 110 -9.73 -20.42 0.16
CA LEU A 110 -9.97 -20.04 -1.24
C LEU A 110 -11.43 -19.68 -1.50
N THR A 111 -11.96 -18.72 -0.75
CA THR A 111 -13.35 -18.30 -0.91
C THR A 111 -13.64 -17.75 -2.31
N GLU A 112 -14.85 -17.98 -2.80
CA GLU A 112 -15.37 -17.37 -4.03
C GLU A 112 -15.20 -15.84 -4.04
N LYS A 113 -15.39 -15.17 -2.88
CA LYS A 113 -15.20 -13.72 -2.73
C LYS A 113 -13.78 -13.25 -3.09
N LEU A 114 -12.78 -14.08 -2.82
CA LEU A 114 -11.39 -13.81 -3.18
C LEU A 114 -11.19 -14.02 -4.69
N LEU A 115 -11.75 -15.11 -5.23
CA LEU A 115 -11.57 -15.50 -6.63
C LEU A 115 -12.25 -14.53 -7.60
N VAL A 116 -13.43 -14.01 -7.27
CA VAL A 116 -14.20 -13.09 -8.14
C VAL A 116 -13.36 -11.91 -8.64
N PHE A 117 -12.55 -11.28 -7.77
CA PHE A 117 -11.70 -10.17 -8.21
C PHE A 117 -10.47 -10.65 -8.99
N LEU A 118 -9.86 -11.76 -8.58
CA LEU A 118 -8.66 -12.30 -9.24
C LEU A 118 -8.97 -12.81 -10.66
N ASP A 119 -10.15 -13.40 -10.85
CA ASP A 119 -10.61 -13.95 -12.12
C ASP A 119 -11.27 -12.90 -13.02
N ALA A 120 -11.60 -11.72 -12.46
CA ALA A 120 -12.18 -10.63 -13.24
C ALA A 120 -11.20 -10.18 -14.33
N LYS A 121 -11.71 -10.10 -15.57
CA LYS A 121 -10.92 -9.68 -16.72
C LYS A 121 -10.31 -8.30 -16.47
N GLU A 122 -9.00 -8.19 -16.72
CA GLU A 122 -8.22 -6.95 -16.57
C GLU A 122 -8.16 -6.40 -15.13
N SER A 123 -8.51 -7.17 -14.10
CA SER A 123 -8.46 -6.73 -12.70
C SER A 123 -7.07 -6.25 -12.27
N GLU A 124 -6.02 -6.98 -12.69
CA GLU A 124 -4.63 -6.60 -12.48
C GLU A 124 -4.32 -5.25 -13.13
N ILE A 125 -4.65 -5.07 -14.41
CA ILE A 125 -4.40 -3.81 -15.13
C ILE A 125 -5.15 -2.65 -14.48
N TRP A 126 -6.43 -2.88 -14.15
CA TRP A 126 -7.29 -1.89 -13.52
C TRP A 126 -6.74 -1.43 -12.16
N ILE A 127 -6.29 -2.35 -11.30
CA ILE A 127 -5.83 -2.00 -9.96
C ILE A 127 -4.48 -1.25 -9.97
N TRP A 128 -3.60 -1.57 -10.93
CA TRP A 128 -2.38 -0.81 -11.18
C TRP A 128 -2.69 0.61 -11.65
N HIS A 129 -3.63 0.77 -12.59
CA HIS A 129 -4.08 2.10 -13.05
C HIS A 129 -4.74 2.89 -11.93
N LEU A 130 -5.57 2.26 -11.09
CA LEU A 130 -6.21 2.91 -9.95
C LEU A 130 -5.17 3.42 -8.94
N ASN A 131 -4.18 2.60 -8.58
CA ASN A 131 -3.11 3.05 -7.69
C ASN A 131 -2.34 4.24 -8.26
N SER A 132 -2.04 4.22 -9.57
CA SER A 132 -1.36 5.31 -10.26
C SER A 132 -2.19 6.60 -10.27
N ALA A 133 -3.48 6.51 -10.58
CA ALA A 133 -4.39 7.65 -10.60
C ALA A 133 -4.57 8.26 -9.19
N LEU A 134 -4.73 7.41 -8.16
CA LEU A 134 -4.79 7.85 -6.76
C LEU A 134 -3.50 8.55 -6.33
N LYS A 135 -2.33 7.99 -6.67
CA LYS A 135 -1.03 8.61 -6.40
C LYS A 135 -0.96 10.03 -6.97
N LYS A 136 -1.16 10.17 -8.28
CA LYS A 136 -1.10 11.46 -8.98
C LYS A 136 -2.04 12.48 -8.35
N HIS A 137 -3.27 12.06 -8.03
CA HIS A 137 -4.26 12.93 -7.45
C HIS A 137 -3.89 13.39 -6.03
N LEU A 138 -3.41 12.47 -5.18
CA LEU A 138 -3.01 12.79 -3.81
C LEU A 138 -1.76 13.67 -3.77
N GLU A 139 -0.77 13.41 -4.63
CA GLU A 139 0.43 14.26 -4.77
C GLU A 139 0.08 15.66 -5.28
N PHE A 140 -0.92 15.79 -6.15
CA PHE A 140 -1.43 17.09 -6.58
C PHE A 140 -2.11 17.85 -5.42
N LEU A 141 -2.92 17.18 -4.62
CA LEU A 141 -3.62 17.79 -3.48
C LEU A 141 -2.68 18.11 -2.29
N LEU A 142 -1.57 17.39 -2.19
CA LEU A 142 -0.56 17.55 -1.15
C LEU A 142 0.77 17.95 -1.79
N PRO A 143 0.99 19.23 -2.13
CA PRO A 143 2.29 19.70 -2.60
C PRO A 143 3.27 19.78 -1.42
N ILE A 144 3.67 18.61 -0.93
CA ILE A 144 4.48 18.40 0.29
C ILE A 144 5.77 19.21 0.22
N GLU A 145 6.43 19.27 -0.94
CA GLU A 145 7.63 20.09 -1.15
C GLU A 145 7.37 21.58 -0.93
N SER A 146 6.26 22.10 -1.48
CA SER A 146 5.88 23.51 -1.28
C SER A 146 5.59 23.79 0.19
N TRP A 147 4.96 22.86 0.90
CA TRP A 147 4.66 22.99 2.32
C TRP A 147 5.93 22.95 3.16
N PHE A 148 6.84 22.01 2.92
CA PHE A 148 8.15 21.97 3.58
C PHE A 148 8.96 23.23 3.29
N ASN A 149 9.01 23.75 2.06
CA ASN A 149 9.71 24.99 1.76
C ASN A 149 9.10 26.22 2.45
N THR A 150 7.80 26.17 2.79
CA THR A 150 7.09 27.25 3.49
C THR A 150 7.18 27.13 5.02
N VAL A 151 7.28 25.90 5.55
CA VAL A 151 7.26 25.59 6.99
C VAL A 151 8.65 25.22 7.53
N ALA A 152 9.65 25.04 6.65
CA ALA A 152 11.04 24.84 7.04
C ALA A 152 11.54 26.07 7.80
N VAL A 153 11.38 26.02 9.12
CA VAL A 153 12.27 26.66 10.07
C VAL A 153 13.70 26.26 9.67
N PRO A 154 14.67 27.18 9.59
CA PRO A 154 16.03 26.83 9.26
C PRO A 154 16.45 25.70 10.19
N VAL A 155 16.77 24.55 9.59
CA VAL A 155 17.19 23.35 10.33
C VAL A 155 18.39 23.78 11.16
N TYR A 156 18.18 24.04 12.45
CA TYR A 156 19.28 24.23 13.38
C TYR A 156 19.92 22.85 13.51
N ARG A 157 20.88 22.56 12.63
CA ARG A 157 21.76 21.41 12.71
C ARG A 157 22.57 21.58 13.99
N ARG A 158 21.98 21.24 15.14
CA ARG A 158 22.77 21.05 16.36
C ARG A 158 23.70 19.89 16.04
N PRO A 159 25.01 20.13 16.04
CA PRO A 159 25.90 19.07 15.65
C PRO A 159 25.86 17.92 16.64
N TRP A 160 25.94 16.70 16.11
CA TRP A 160 25.83 15.45 16.85
C TRP A 160 26.86 15.32 18.00
N TRP A 161 27.98 16.07 17.95
CA TRP A 161 29.02 16.10 18.97
C TRP A 161 28.66 16.82 20.28
N ARG A 162 27.45 17.41 20.41
CA ARG A 162 26.98 18.04 21.67
C ARG A 162 26.24 17.09 22.62
N PHE A 163 25.92 15.85 22.22
CA PHE A 163 25.21 14.87 23.05
C PHE A 163 26.13 13.92 23.84
N TRP A 164 27.41 13.89 23.51
CA TRP A 164 28.41 13.18 24.27
C TRP A 164 29.32 14.21 24.91
N GLY A 165 29.07 14.46 26.19
CA GLY A 165 29.98 15.25 27.01
C GLY A 165 31.37 14.67 26.91
N SER A 166 32.34 15.56 26.73
CA SER A 166 33.74 15.33 27.05
C SER A 166 33.86 14.79 28.47
N GLY A 167 33.86 13.47 28.62
CA GLY A 167 34.38 12.78 29.80
C GLY A 167 35.90 12.80 29.71
N ASN A 168 36.49 13.93 30.09
CA ASN A 168 37.83 13.92 30.67
C ASN A 168 37.64 13.47 32.11
N GLU A 169 38.10 12.25 32.41
CA GLU A 169 38.87 11.87 33.60
C GLU A 169 39.47 10.48 33.39
#